data_AF-I6AVI6-F1
#
_entry.id   AF-I6AVI6-F1
#
_cell.length_a   1.000
_cell.length_b   1.000
_cell.length_c   1.000
_cell.angle_alpha   90.00
_cell.angle_beta   90.00
_cell.angle_gamma   90.00
#
_symmetry.space_group_name_H-M   'P 1'
#
loop_
_entity.id
_entity.type
_entity.pdbx_description
1 polymer ?
#
loop_
_entity_poly.entity_id
_entity_poly.type
_entity_poly.pdbx_seq_one_letter_code
_entity_poly.pdbx_strand_id
1 'polypeptide(L)'
;MIMFLSIARRGVLLGLLSLCAITVSAQEAPKKEISEKVSTELGKLRALTEAKDYAGSLQLIDGLLPAVQPESYDLALLAQIKVQILLTDSRYDAAIDPLERALDLGTRYGFFEPKALLDQRYLLSQLYYQKSSESRVPAERAALLEKAHLHIRRWMELSPTPSPEVQLYAASILYAQATLDPGKIDLAKIRQSLAEAEKNLYLQAKPSDQLYVLMLAARQQLGQLEAVADLLELMVLRHPDSAQYWQQLASTYFALAAEMKDPQEVARYHLRSLLTFERAQELGLLNSPRENFSVVALLLTLEQYNRAVALLEKGLEGGSIENTRPNWELLSNSYQQAHQETRAVDALRRAVEHFPQDAQLEFSLAQLHYSLGEIGEARTRLETALGKEGLEKPGQARLFLAYIDYELQRFEEAEKWAGEAAAHPDAKPEDVRRLTRAVRDAIAARSGKS
;
A
#
# COMPACT_ATOMS: atom_id res chain seq x y z
N MET A 1 51.07 -16.93 38.47
CA MET A 1 51.78 -17.26 39.71
C MET A 1 51.50 -18.70 40.08
N ILE A 2 52.46 -19.54 39.74
CA ILE A 2 52.61 -20.97 40.04
C ILE A 2 52.48 -21.17 41.56
N MET A 3 51.71 -22.17 42.02
CA MET A 3 52.19 -23.21 42.94
C MET A 3 51.06 -24.15 43.39
N PHE A 4 51.06 -25.41 42.95
CA PHE A 4 51.75 -26.61 43.52
C PHE A 4 50.82 -27.34 44.53
N LEU A 5 50.42 -28.58 44.23
CA LEU A 5 51.04 -29.85 44.69
C LEU A 5 50.76 -30.13 46.19
N SER A 6 50.56 -31.34 46.72
CA SER A 6 50.50 -32.71 46.21
C SER A 6 50.16 -33.62 47.41
N ILE A 7 49.44 -34.71 47.16
CA ILE A 7 49.75 -36.10 47.57
C ILE A 7 49.68 -36.55 49.06
N ALA A 8 49.09 -37.75 49.20
CA ALA A 8 49.27 -38.82 50.21
C ALA A 8 48.51 -38.67 51.54
N ARG A 9 47.97 -39.71 52.19
CA ARG A 9 48.02 -41.18 52.02
C ARG A 9 46.95 -41.81 52.94
N ARG A 10 46.33 -42.90 52.46
CA ARG A 10 45.83 -44.11 53.16
C ARG A 10 45.09 -43.98 54.50
N GLY A 11 43.81 -44.36 54.47
CA GLY A 11 43.08 -44.92 55.61
C GLY A 11 41.91 -45.75 55.09
N VAL A 12 42.06 -47.08 55.06
CA VAL A 12 40.99 -48.02 54.73
C VAL A 12 40.03 -48.07 55.92
N LEU A 13 38.78 -47.67 55.72
CA LEU A 13 37.66 -48.06 56.57
C LEU A 13 36.57 -48.64 55.66
N LEU A 14 36.26 -49.92 55.89
CA LEU A 14 35.11 -50.60 55.29
C LEU A 14 33.83 -49.87 55.73
N GLY A 15 33.21 -49.15 54.80
CA GLY A 15 31.84 -48.71 54.89
C GLY A 15 31.03 -49.42 53.81
N LEU A 16 30.19 -50.38 54.21
CA LEU A 16 29.11 -50.93 53.39
C LEU A 16 28.15 -49.79 53.05
N LEU A 17 28.32 -49.20 51.88
CA LEU A 17 27.31 -48.40 51.19
C LEU A 17 26.99 -49.14 49.91
N SER A 18 25.82 -49.78 49.89
CA SER A 18 25.20 -50.28 48.67
C SER A 18 25.09 -49.14 47.67
N LEU A 19 26.02 -49.07 46.72
CA LEU A 19 25.76 -48.42 45.45
C LEU A 19 24.64 -49.21 44.79
N CYS A 20 23.42 -48.68 44.81
CA CYS A 20 22.54 -48.84 43.67
C CYS A 20 23.27 -48.21 42.48
N ALA A 21 24.07 -49.02 41.79
CA ALA A 21 24.45 -48.72 40.43
C ALA A 21 23.14 -48.70 39.64
N ILE A 22 22.57 -47.52 39.45
CA ILE A 22 21.64 -47.30 38.36
C ILE A 22 22.51 -47.50 37.12
N THR A 23 22.50 -48.72 36.60
CA THR A 23 22.92 -48.99 35.24
C THR A 23 21.96 -48.19 34.38
N VAL A 24 22.37 -46.97 34.01
CA VAL A 24 21.87 -46.36 32.78
C VAL A 24 22.32 -47.32 31.70
N SER A 25 21.43 -48.25 31.33
CA SER A 25 21.56 -49.01 30.11
C SER A 25 21.70 -47.96 29.02
N ALA A 26 22.91 -47.83 28.46
CA ALA A 26 23.09 -47.12 27.22
C ALA A 26 22.30 -47.90 26.19
N GLN A 27 21.06 -47.47 25.97
CA GLN A 27 20.16 -48.08 25.00
C GLN A 27 20.86 -48.01 23.65
N GLU A 28 21.15 -49.18 23.09
CA GLU A 28 21.88 -49.32 21.83
C GLU A 28 21.16 -48.51 20.75
N ALA A 29 21.90 -47.70 19.97
CA ALA A 29 21.29 -46.81 19.00
C ALA A 29 20.40 -47.61 18.04
N PRO A 30 19.17 -47.13 17.75
CA PRO A 30 18.23 -47.88 16.94
C PRO A 30 18.79 -48.15 15.54
N LYS A 31 18.62 -49.39 15.06
CA LYS A 31 19.12 -49.81 13.74
C LYS A 31 18.30 -49.18 12.61
N LYS A 32 18.98 -48.80 11.51
CA LYS A 32 18.37 -48.35 10.25
C LYS A 32 17.87 -49.55 9.43
N GLU A 33 16.89 -50.26 9.98
CA GLU A 33 16.33 -51.50 9.40
C GLU A 33 14.81 -51.42 9.36
N ILE A 34 14.22 -51.93 8.27
CA ILE A 34 12.75 -52.01 8.12
C ILE A 34 12.30 -53.35 8.68
N SER A 35 11.30 -53.36 9.56
CA SER A 35 10.76 -54.63 10.06
C SER A 35 10.03 -55.40 8.96
N GLU A 36 10.03 -56.73 9.06
CA GLU A 36 9.33 -57.63 8.12
C GLU A 36 7.85 -57.27 7.98
N LYS A 37 7.20 -56.94 9.11
CA LYS A 37 5.81 -56.50 9.16
C LYS A 37 5.58 -55.23 8.35
N VAL A 38 6.41 -54.20 8.54
CA VAL A 38 6.30 -52.93 7.81
C VAL A 38 6.60 -53.13 6.32
N SER A 39 7.65 -53.89 5.99
CA SER A 39 8.01 -54.22 4.60
C SER A 39 6.86 -54.91 3.85
N THR A 40 6.24 -55.92 4.48
CA THR A 40 5.12 -56.69 3.89
C THR A 40 3.91 -55.80 3.63
N GLU A 41 3.54 -54.96 4.59
CA GLU A 41 2.37 -54.09 4.46
C GLU A 41 2.61 -52.94 3.47
N LEU A 42 3.81 -52.36 3.43
CA LEU A 42 4.17 -51.35 2.43
C LEU A 42 4.12 -51.87 0.99
N GLY A 43 4.28 -53.18 0.77
CA GLY A 43 4.09 -53.79 -0.54
C GLY A 43 2.69 -53.55 -1.14
N LYS A 44 1.67 -53.35 -0.29
CA LYS A 44 0.29 -53.05 -0.71
C LYS A 44 0.10 -51.60 -1.17
N LEU A 45 0.99 -50.70 -0.76
CA LEU A 45 0.88 -49.26 -1.04
C LEU A 45 0.91 -48.96 -2.54
N ARG A 46 1.66 -49.73 -3.33
CA ARG A 46 1.77 -49.52 -4.78
C ARG A 46 0.42 -49.54 -5.48
N ALA A 47 -0.42 -50.52 -5.18
CA ALA A 47 -1.75 -50.65 -5.79
C ALA A 47 -2.67 -49.49 -5.40
N LEU A 48 -2.61 -49.04 -4.13
CA LEU A 48 -3.39 -47.91 -3.64
C LEU A 48 -2.95 -46.59 -4.31
N THR A 49 -1.64 -46.36 -4.44
CA THR A 49 -1.10 -45.18 -5.11
C THR A 49 -1.41 -45.18 -6.61
N GLU A 50 -1.29 -46.31 -7.30
CA GLU A 50 -1.67 -46.44 -8.73
C GLU A 50 -3.16 -46.18 -8.95
N ALA A 51 -4.01 -46.59 -7.99
CA ALA A 51 -5.44 -46.30 -8.00
C ALA A 51 -5.80 -44.87 -7.54
N LYS A 52 -4.82 -44.06 -7.14
CA LYS A 52 -5.01 -42.74 -6.50
C LYS A 52 -5.90 -42.78 -5.24
N ASP A 53 -5.94 -43.92 -4.57
CA ASP A 53 -6.65 -44.09 -3.30
C ASP A 53 -5.79 -43.56 -2.14
N TYR A 54 -5.74 -42.23 -2.01
CA TYR A 54 -4.99 -41.57 -0.95
C TYR A 54 -5.59 -41.84 0.43
N ALA A 55 -6.92 -41.97 0.53
CA ALA A 55 -7.59 -42.28 1.79
C ALA A 55 -7.22 -43.68 2.28
N GLY A 56 -7.27 -44.69 1.42
CA GLY A 56 -6.83 -46.05 1.74
C GLY A 56 -5.33 -46.12 2.03
N SER A 57 -4.51 -45.36 1.29
CA SER A 57 -3.06 -45.26 1.55
C SER A 57 -2.78 -44.70 2.95
N LEU A 58 -3.48 -43.64 3.36
CA LEU A 58 -3.34 -43.07 4.70
C LEU A 58 -3.84 -44.02 5.78
N GLN A 59 -4.97 -44.72 5.55
CA GLN A 59 -5.50 -45.71 6.49
C GLN A 59 -4.50 -46.86 6.72
N LEU A 60 -3.83 -47.33 5.66
CA LEU A 60 -2.78 -48.34 5.77
C LEU A 60 -1.64 -47.86 6.65
N ILE A 61 -1.11 -46.66 6.39
CA ILE A 61 0.00 -46.09 7.15
C ILE A 61 -0.40 -45.84 8.61
N ASP A 62 -1.59 -45.27 8.85
CA ASP A 62 -2.11 -44.99 10.19
C ASP A 62 -2.37 -46.26 11.01
N GLY A 63 -2.71 -47.38 10.36
CA GLY A 63 -2.80 -48.68 11.01
C GLY A 63 -1.44 -49.26 11.44
N LEU A 64 -0.35 -48.87 10.78
CA LEU A 64 1.01 -49.33 11.10
C LEU A 64 1.67 -48.51 12.21
N LEU A 65 1.40 -47.20 12.27
CA LEU A 65 2.05 -46.28 13.21
C LEU A 65 2.00 -46.71 14.70
N PRO A 66 0.87 -47.25 15.24
CA PRO A 66 0.83 -47.70 16.63
C PRO A 66 1.59 -49.01 16.88
N ALA A 67 1.92 -49.76 15.83
CA ALA A 67 2.51 -51.10 15.93
C ALA A 67 4.04 -51.10 15.82
N VAL A 68 4.66 -49.96 15.47
CA VAL A 68 6.11 -49.81 15.36
C VAL A 68 6.70 -49.27 16.66
N GLN A 69 7.96 -49.63 16.93
CA GLN A 69 8.64 -49.16 18.14
C GLN A 69 8.81 -47.64 18.11
N PRO A 70 8.66 -46.94 19.25
CA PRO A 70 9.04 -45.54 19.35
C PRO A 70 10.48 -45.36 18.89
N GLU A 71 10.75 -44.24 18.23
CA GLU A 71 12.11 -43.86 17.83
C GLU A 71 12.82 -44.82 16.86
N SER A 72 12.07 -45.72 16.22
CA SER A 72 12.58 -46.66 15.23
C SER A 72 12.70 -46.06 13.83
N TYR A 73 13.49 -46.72 12.98
CA TYR A 73 13.56 -46.41 11.56
C TYR A 73 12.21 -46.60 10.86
N ASP A 74 11.46 -47.64 11.23
CA ASP A 74 10.10 -47.88 10.73
C ASP A 74 9.17 -46.67 10.97
N LEU A 75 9.20 -46.10 12.18
CA LEU A 75 8.39 -44.92 12.51
C LEU A 75 8.79 -43.71 11.66
N ALA A 76 10.09 -43.48 11.48
CA ALA A 76 10.60 -42.39 10.66
C ALA A 76 10.19 -42.55 9.18
N LEU A 77 10.32 -43.76 8.64
CA LEU A 77 9.97 -44.09 7.26
C LEU A 77 8.47 -43.96 7.01
N LEU A 78 7.62 -44.53 7.88
CA LEU A 78 6.17 -44.42 7.77
C LEU A 78 5.70 -42.96 7.85
N ALA A 79 6.31 -42.17 8.74
CA ALA A 79 6.03 -40.74 8.82
C ALA A 79 6.39 -40.02 7.51
N GLN A 80 7.56 -40.32 6.92
CA GLN A 80 7.97 -39.74 5.63
C GLN A 80 7.03 -40.15 4.48
N ILE A 81 6.59 -41.40 4.42
CA ILE A 81 5.62 -41.88 3.42
C ILE A 81 4.28 -41.16 3.60
N LYS A 82 3.82 -41.01 4.85
CA LYS A 82 2.60 -40.26 5.15
C LYS A 82 2.67 -38.82 4.63
N VAL A 83 3.82 -38.14 4.79
CA VAL A 83 4.05 -36.80 4.21
C VAL A 83 3.85 -36.83 2.70
N GLN A 84 4.48 -37.76 1.98
CA GLN A 84 4.38 -37.83 0.52
C GLN A 84 2.94 -38.03 0.04
N ILE A 85 2.17 -38.90 0.71
CA ILE A 85 0.75 -39.10 0.39
C ILE A 85 -0.04 -37.82 0.63
N LEU A 86 0.14 -37.17 1.79
CA LEU A 86 -0.58 -35.95 2.14
C LEU A 86 -0.27 -34.78 1.21
N LEU A 87 0.98 -34.60 0.79
CA LEU A 87 1.35 -33.56 -0.18
C LEU A 87 0.73 -33.83 -1.55
N THR A 88 0.68 -35.10 -1.97
CA THR A 88 0.08 -35.51 -3.25
C THR A 88 -1.44 -35.30 -3.25
N ASP A 89 -2.08 -35.51 -2.08
CA ASP A 89 -3.50 -35.26 -1.83
C ASP A 89 -3.79 -33.77 -1.49
N SER A 90 -2.81 -32.88 -1.62
CA SER A 90 -2.91 -31.44 -1.29
C SER A 90 -3.35 -31.13 0.15
N ARG A 91 -3.12 -32.05 1.10
CA ARG A 91 -3.43 -31.90 2.53
C ARG A 91 -2.21 -31.36 3.29
N TYR A 92 -1.82 -30.13 2.96
CA TYR A 92 -0.58 -29.49 3.43
C TYR A 92 -0.50 -29.38 4.96
N ASP A 93 -1.56 -28.91 5.62
CA ASP A 93 -1.60 -28.77 7.09
C ASP A 93 -1.40 -30.09 7.83
N ALA A 94 -2.01 -31.16 7.31
CA ALA A 94 -1.92 -32.49 7.92
C ALA A 94 -0.52 -33.10 7.74
N ALA A 95 0.28 -32.60 6.79
CA ALA A 95 1.63 -33.08 6.53
C ALA A 95 2.65 -32.56 7.54
N ILE A 96 2.33 -31.54 8.33
CA ILE A 96 3.25 -30.90 9.28
C ILE A 96 3.69 -31.89 10.37
N ASP A 97 2.76 -32.47 11.14
CA ASP A 97 3.14 -33.33 12.28
C ASP A 97 3.94 -34.58 11.86
N PRO A 98 3.57 -35.32 10.79
CA PRO A 98 4.39 -36.43 10.30
C PRO A 98 5.77 -35.98 9.80
N LEU A 99 5.86 -34.79 9.19
CA LEU A 99 7.14 -34.26 8.72
C LEU A 99 8.06 -33.84 9.88
N GLU A 100 7.51 -33.22 10.92
CA GLU A 100 8.25 -32.95 12.16
C GLU A 100 8.78 -34.23 12.78
N ARG A 101 7.94 -35.27 12.84
CA ARG A 101 8.34 -36.59 13.36
C ARG A 101 9.47 -37.21 12.54
N ALA A 102 9.34 -37.20 11.21
CA ALA A 102 10.37 -37.74 10.31
C ALA A 102 11.69 -36.96 10.48
N LEU A 103 11.64 -35.63 10.51
CA LEU A 103 12.83 -34.80 10.65
C LEU A 103 13.52 -34.99 12.01
N ASP A 104 12.75 -35.06 13.09
CA ASP A 104 13.27 -35.27 14.44
C ASP A 104 14.00 -36.62 14.55
N LEU A 105 13.34 -37.72 14.15
CA LEU A 105 13.94 -39.05 14.17
C LEU A 105 15.15 -39.15 13.25
N GLY A 106 15.04 -38.58 12.05
CA GLY A 106 16.13 -38.49 11.09
C GLY A 106 17.34 -37.74 11.62
N THR A 107 17.12 -36.63 12.33
CA THR A 107 18.19 -35.81 12.92
C THR A 107 18.85 -36.49 14.12
N ARG A 108 18.06 -37.10 15.02
CA ARG A 108 18.57 -37.72 16.25
C ARG A 108 19.35 -39.01 15.99
N TYR A 109 18.90 -39.82 15.04
CA TYR A 109 19.42 -41.16 14.83
C TYR A 109 20.15 -41.35 13.49
N GLY A 110 20.25 -40.30 12.67
CA GLY A 110 20.94 -40.39 11.36
C GLY A 110 20.22 -41.30 10.36
N PHE A 111 18.90 -41.44 10.48
CA PHE A 111 18.13 -42.33 9.63
C PHE A 111 18.05 -41.87 8.16
N PHE A 112 18.14 -40.58 7.91
CA PHE A 112 18.10 -40.01 6.57
C PHE A 112 19.41 -39.35 6.19
N GLU A 113 19.69 -39.33 4.90
CA GLU A 113 20.84 -38.60 4.36
C GLU A 113 20.75 -37.10 4.68
N PRO A 114 21.88 -36.40 4.90
CA PRO A 114 21.88 -34.97 5.24
C PRO A 114 21.04 -34.11 4.29
N LYS A 115 21.09 -34.40 2.98
CA LYS A 115 20.28 -33.70 1.97
C LYS A 115 18.78 -33.88 2.21
N ALA A 116 18.32 -35.08 2.53
CA ALA A 116 16.91 -35.34 2.79
C ALA A 116 16.43 -34.59 4.05
N LEU A 117 17.26 -34.47 5.08
CA LEU A 117 16.96 -33.66 6.26
C LEU A 117 16.86 -32.16 5.93
N LEU A 118 17.71 -31.67 5.01
CA LEU A 118 17.61 -30.30 4.50
C LEU A 118 16.30 -30.10 3.72
N ASP A 119 15.96 -31.00 2.80
CA ASP A 119 14.71 -30.93 2.02
C ASP A 119 13.48 -30.93 2.94
N GLN A 120 13.48 -31.77 3.99
CA GLN A 120 12.43 -31.79 5.02
C GLN A 120 12.35 -30.47 5.81
N ARG A 121 13.47 -29.85 6.17
CA ARG A 121 13.50 -28.53 6.83
C ARG A 121 12.92 -27.45 5.95
N TYR A 122 13.31 -27.43 4.68
CA TYR A 122 12.81 -26.45 3.73
C TYR A 122 11.29 -26.58 3.56
N LEU A 123 10.80 -27.80 3.40
CA LEU A 123 9.37 -28.09 3.30
C LEU A 123 8.61 -27.69 4.59
N LEU A 124 9.12 -27.99 5.79
CA LEU A 124 8.49 -27.53 7.04
C LEU A 124 8.38 -26.02 7.09
N SER A 125 9.42 -25.30 6.66
CA SER A 125 9.39 -23.85 6.61
C SER A 125 8.24 -23.33 5.74
N GLN A 126 8.08 -23.92 4.55
CA GLN A 126 7.02 -23.58 3.60
C GLN A 126 5.62 -23.88 4.14
N LEU A 127 5.41 -25.08 4.70
CA LEU A 127 4.13 -25.46 5.29
C LEU A 127 3.75 -24.55 6.46
N TYR A 128 4.72 -24.20 7.31
CA TYR A 128 4.49 -23.26 8.41
C TYR A 128 4.16 -21.85 7.94
N TYR A 129 4.86 -21.36 6.92
CA TYR A 129 4.57 -20.06 6.33
C TYR A 129 3.18 -20.01 5.71
N GLN A 130 2.78 -21.06 4.97
CA GLN A 130 1.45 -21.18 4.40
C GLN A 130 0.36 -21.25 5.48
N LYS A 131 0.53 -22.11 6.49
CA LYS A 131 -0.43 -22.19 7.59
C LYS A 131 -0.57 -20.86 8.34
N SER A 132 0.53 -20.10 8.44
CA SER A 132 0.49 -18.75 9.00
C SER A 132 -0.32 -17.78 8.15
N SER A 133 -0.30 -17.86 6.81
CA SER A 133 -1.10 -16.95 5.98
C SER A 133 -2.60 -17.30 6.03
N GLU A 134 -2.93 -18.55 6.33
CA GLU A 134 -4.31 -19.05 6.44
C GLU A 134 -4.94 -18.81 7.82
N SER A 135 -4.14 -18.73 8.89
CA SER A 135 -4.64 -18.51 10.25
C SER A 135 -5.20 -17.10 10.45
N ARG A 136 -6.35 -17.02 11.13
CA ARG A 136 -6.98 -15.74 11.54
C ARG A 136 -6.56 -15.30 12.94
N VAL A 137 -5.85 -16.13 13.69
CA VAL A 137 -5.48 -15.87 15.08
C VAL A 137 -4.09 -15.22 15.11
N PRO A 138 -3.94 -13.95 15.54
CA PRO A 138 -2.65 -13.26 15.49
C PRO A 138 -1.51 -13.99 16.21
N ALA A 139 -1.77 -14.55 17.39
CA ALA A 139 -0.78 -15.30 18.16
C ALA A 139 -0.33 -16.59 17.43
N GLU A 140 -1.25 -17.26 16.75
CA GLU A 140 -0.95 -18.46 15.98
C GLU A 140 -0.10 -18.11 14.74
N ARG A 141 -0.49 -17.06 13.99
CA ARG A 141 0.32 -16.54 12.87
C ARG A 141 1.75 -16.25 13.29
N ALA A 142 1.92 -15.53 14.41
CA ALA A 142 3.24 -15.21 14.94
C ALA A 142 4.05 -16.48 15.26
N ALA A 143 3.45 -17.43 15.97
CA ALA A 143 4.11 -18.69 16.33
C ALA A 143 4.50 -19.52 15.08
N LEU A 144 3.64 -19.57 14.07
CA LEU A 144 3.89 -20.28 12.82
C LEU A 144 5.00 -19.62 12.00
N LEU A 145 5.05 -18.29 11.92
CA LEU A 145 6.15 -17.57 11.27
C LEU A 145 7.49 -17.76 11.99
N GLU A 146 7.49 -17.80 13.33
CA GLU A 146 8.71 -18.12 14.08
C GLU A 146 9.22 -19.54 13.74
N LYS A 147 8.32 -20.53 13.64
CA LYS A 147 8.69 -21.88 13.20
C LYS A 147 9.20 -21.89 11.77
N ALA A 148 8.52 -21.19 10.84
CA ALA A 148 8.97 -21.07 9.46
C ALA A 148 10.39 -20.48 9.39
N HIS A 149 10.61 -19.38 10.10
CA HIS A 149 11.90 -18.70 10.16
C HIS A 149 13.00 -19.58 10.79
N LEU A 150 12.68 -20.33 11.85
CA LEU A 150 13.62 -21.27 12.49
C LEU A 150 14.12 -22.32 11.49
N HIS A 151 13.21 -22.94 10.74
CA HIS A 151 13.57 -24.01 9.81
C HIS A 151 14.41 -23.50 8.64
N ILE A 152 14.06 -22.36 8.02
CA ILE A 152 14.83 -21.81 6.90
C ILE A 152 16.20 -21.30 7.34
N ARG A 153 16.30 -20.69 8.53
CA ARG A 153 17.58 -20.25 9.09
C ARG A 153 18.50 -21.43 9.30
N ARG A 154 17.99 -22.52 9.91
CA ARG A 154 18.78 -23.73 10.12
C ARG A 154 19.18 -24.41 8.81
N TRP A 155 18.32 -24.37 7.80
CA TRP A 155 18.66 -24.84 6.46
C TRP A 155 19.84 -24.06 5.87
N MET A 156 19.83 -22.72 5.99
CA MET A 156 20.90 -21.86 5.50
C MET A 156 22.21 -22.05 6.26
N GLU A 157 22.18 -22.22 7.59
CA GLU A 157 23.37 -22.50 8.40
C GLU A 157 24.08 -23.81 8.00
N LEU A 158 23.30 -24.79 7.56
CA LEU A 158 23.80 -26.11 7.16
C LEU A 158 24.13 -26.19 5.66
N SER A 159 23.85 -25.14 4.90
CA SER A 159 24.04 -25.09 3.44
C SER A 159 25.10 -24.03 3.10
N PRO A 160 26.33 -24.40 2.69
CA PRO A 160 27.44 -23.45 2.53
C PRO A 160 27.23 -22.41 1.41
N THR A 161 26.32 -22.67 0.46
CA THR A 161 25.96 -21.75 -0.63
C THR A 161 24.45 -21.76 -0.86
N PRO A 162 23.66 -21.09 0.00
CA PRO A 162 22.22 -20.97 -0.18
C PRO A 162 21.90 -20.36 -1.54
N SER A 163 21.00 -20.98 -2.30
CA SER A 163 20.60 -20.41 -3.59
C SER A 163 19.93 -19.05 -3.39
N PRO A 164 20.01 -18.14 -4.38
CA PRO A 164 19.33 -16.85 -4.29
C PRO A 164 17.83 -16.97 -3.98
N GLU A 165 17.14 -17.99 -4.48
CA GLU A 165 15.72 -18.22 -4.22
C GLU A 165 15.45 -18.49 -2.74
N VAL A 166 16.33 -19.25 -2.09
CA VAL A 166 16.22 -19.55 -0.65
C VAL A 166 16.49 -18.29 0.19
N GLN A 167 17.49 -17.50 -0.18
CA GLN A 167 17.77 -16.24 0.52
C GLN A 167 16.61 -15.24 0.41
N LEU A 168 16.01 -15.12 -0.79
CA LEU A 168 14.81 -14.30 -1.00
C LEU A 168 13.63 -14.80 -0.16
N TYR A 169 13.42 -16.12 -0.10
CA TYR A 169 12.38 -16.71 0.73
C TYR A 169 12.59 -16.40 2.22
N ALA A 170 13.82 -16.55 2.72
CA ALA A 170 14.17 -16.24 4.10
C ALA A 170 13.95 -14.74 4.43
N ALA A 171 14.33 -13.83 3.52
CA ALA A 171 14.05 -12.41 3.65
C ALA A 171 12.55 -12.11 3.65
N SER A 172 11.76 -12.79 2.81
CA SER A 172 10.30 -12.64 2.77
C SER A 172 9.64 -13.06 4.09
N ILE A 173 10.16 -14.09 4.77
CA ILE A 173 9.68 -14.48 6.11
C ILE A 173 10.00 -13.38 7.14
N LEU A 174 11.21 -12.80 7.09
CA LEU A 174 11.58 -11.69 7.98
C LEU A 174 10.64 -10.49 7.80
N TYR A 175 10.34 -10.13 6.55
CA TYR A 175 9.37 -9.08 6.24
C TYR A 175 7.98 -9.42 6.80
N ALA A 176 7.48 -10.64 6.56
CA ALA A 176 6.18 -11.07 7.06
C ALA A 176 6.08 -11.03 8.60
N GLN A 177 7.15 -11.44 9.29
CA GLN A 177 7.25 -11.31 10.75
C GLN A 177 7.26 -9.84 11.19
N ALA A 178 7.86 -8.95 10.41
CA ALA A 178 7.96 -7.55 10.75
C ALA A 178 6.63 -6.78 10.57
N THR A 179 5.78 -7.25 9.65
CA THR A 179 4.50 -6.62 9.31
C THR A 179 3.28 -7.39 9.85
N LEU A 180 3.48 -8.29 10.83
CA LEU A 180 2.42 -9.10 11.45
C LEU A 180 1.30 -8.25 12.06
N ASP A 181 1.68 -7.14 12.71
CA ASP A 181 0.78 -6.14 13.27
C ASP A 181 0.94 -4.82 12.49
N PRO A 182 -0.04 -4.45 11.64
CA PRO A 182 0.00 -3.19 10.90
C PRO A 182 0.13 -1.94 11.77
N GLY A 183 -0.30 -2.00 13.04
CA GLY A 183 -0.16 -0.89 13.99
C GLY A 183 1.21 -0.84 14.67
N LYS A 184 2.05 -1.88 14.51
CA LYS A 184 3.34 -2.01 15.19
C LYS A 184 4.36 -2.73 14.31
N ILE A 185 4.79 -2.05 13.25
CA ILE A 185 5.81 -2.56 12.34
C ILE A 185 7.19 -2.65 13.03
N ASP A 186 7.84 -3.81 12.94
CA ASP A 186 9.20 -4.02 13.43
C ASP A 186 10.24 -3.52 12.41
N LEU A 187 10.56 -2.22 12.47
CA LEU A 187 11.49 -1.58 11.54
C LEU A 187 12.91 -2.17 11.58
N ALA A 188 13.34 -2.77 12.69
CA ALA A 188 14.65 -3.42 12.76
C ALA A 188 14.67 -4.67 11.87
N LYS A 189 13.61 -5.47 11.94
CA LYS A 189 13.44 -6.66 11.11
C LYS A 189 13.18 -6.32 9.64
N ILE A 190 12.49 -5.20 9.35
CA ILE A 190 12.41 -4.68 7.98
C ILE A 190 13.79 -4.37 7.41
N ARG A 191 14.66 -3.67 8.18
CA ARG A 191 16.05 -3.39 7.74
C ARG A 191 16.83 -4.67 7.50
N GLN A 192 16.65 -5.68 8.35
CA GLN A 192 17.28 -6.99 8.16
C GLN A 192 16.80 -7.65 6.86
N SER A 193 15.49 -7.70 6.62
CA SER A 193 14.91 -8.22 5.38
C SER A 193 15.46 -7.49 4.15
N LEU A 194 15.54 -6.16 4.19
CA LEU A 194 16.05 -5.36 3.10
C LEU A 194 17.54 -5.65 2.84
N ALA A 195 18.36 -5.75 3.88
CA ALA A 195 19.78 -6.06 3.74
C ALA A 195 20.01 -7.43 3.11
N GLU A 196 19.22 -8.45 3.47
CA GLU A 196 19.29 -9.77 2.84
C GLU A 196 18.82 -9.75 1.38
N ALA A 197 17.78 -8.96 1.06
CA ALA A 197 17.33 -8.76 -0.31
C ALA A 197 18.39 -8.01 -1.16
N GLU A 198 19.04 -6.99 -0.62
CA GLU A 198 20.12 -6.27 -1.33
C GLU A 198 21.33 -7.16 -1.62
N LYS A 199 21.74 -8.01 -0.66
CA LYS A 199 22.79 -9.01 -0.90
C LYS A 199 22.43 -9.95 -2.04
N ASN A 200 21.16 -10.38 -2.10
CA ASN A 200 20.66 -11.28 -3.12
C ASN A 200 20.85 -10.73 -4.54
N LEU A 201 20.72 -9.41 -4.70
CA LEU A 201 20.85 -8.72 -5.98
C LEU A 201 22.22 -8.96 -6.65
N TYR A 202 23.27 -9.10 -5.86
CA TYR A 202 24.64 -9.36 -6.35
C TYR A 202 24.90 -10.83 -6.73
N LEU A 203 23.97 -11.73 -6.40
CA LEU A 203 24.09 -13.17 -6.67
C LEU A 203 23.44 -13.59 -7.98
N GLN A 204 22.61 -12.72 -8.57
CA GLN A 204 21.84 -13.03 -9.76
C GLN A 204 22.22 -12.08 -10.89
N ALA A 205 22.59 -12.64 -12.05
CA ALA A 205 22.78 -11.83 -13.26
C ALA A 205 21.48 -11.15 -13.72
N LYS A 206 20.33 -11.79 -13.45
CA LYS A 206 19.01 -11.27 -13.75
C LYS A 206 18.10 -11.45 -12.52
N PRO A 207 18.03 -10.44 -11.63
CA PRO A 207 17.19 -10.53 -10.45
C PRO A 207 15.71 -10.67 -10.77
N SER A 208 15.01 -11.48 -9.96
CA SER A 208 13.57 -11.72 -10.09
C SER A 208 12.74 -10.50 -9.69
N ASP A 209 11.54 -10.35 -10.26
CA ASP A 209 10.66 -9.23 -9.90
C ASP A 209 10.18 -9.32 -8.45
N GLN A 210 10.04 -10.54 -7.91
CA GLN A 210 9.71 -10.75 -6.50
C GLN A 210 10.76 -10.14 -5.55
N LEU A 211 12.04 -10.13 -5.95
CA LEU A 211 13.09 -9.48 -5.17
C LEU A 211 12.86 -7.96 -5.11
N TYR A 212 12.60 -7.34 -6.25
CA TYR A 212 12.32 -5.91 -6.32
C TYR A 212 11.03 -5.54 -5.58
N VAL A 213 9.98 -6.36 -5.66
CA VAL A 213 8.74 -6.15 -4.88
C VAL A 213 9.01 -6.21 -3.37
N LEU A 214 9.83 -7.14 -2.90
CA LEU A 214 10.21 -7.21 -1.48
C LEU A 214 11.01 -5.97 -1.05
N MET A 215 11.98 -5.54 -1.86
CA MET A 215 12.75 -4.33 -1.59
C MET A 215 11.86 -3.09 -1.57
N LEU A 216 10.91 -2.97 -2.51
CA LEU A 216 9.95 -1.87 -2.58
C LEU A 216 9.11 -1.80 -1.31
N ALA A 217 8.52 -2.93 -0.92
CA ALA A 217 7.70 -3.00 0.27
C ALA A 217 8.51 -2.66 1.54
N ALA A 218 9.73 -3.18 1.67
CA ALA A 218 10.61 -2.88 2.80
C ALA A 218 10.97 -1.38 2.86
N ARG A 219 11.32 -0.76 1.73
CA ARG A 219 11.64 0.68 1.67
C ARG A 219 10.44 1.56 1.97
N GLN A 220 9.24 1.17 1.53
CA GLN A 220 7.99 1.85 1.89
C GLN A 220 7.76 1.83 3.40
N GLN A 221 7.92 0.68 4.06
CA GLN A 221 7.80 0.58 5.53
C GLN A 221 8.85 1.43 6.27
N LEU A 222 10.02 1.63 5.66
CA LEU A 222 11.09 2.47 6.23
C LEU A 222 10.92 3.96 5.93
N GLY A 223 9.91 4.36 5.16
CA GLY A 223 9.70 5.76 4.75
C GLY A 223 10.80 6.29 3.82
N GLN A 224 11.50 5.42 3.10
CA GLN A 224 12.61 5.81 2.22
C GLN A 224 12.10 6.24 0.84
N LEU A 225 11.34 7.34 0.78
CA LEU A 225 10.58 7.74 -0.41
C LEU A 225 11.44 7.91 -1.68
N GLU A 226 12.65 8.45 -1.58
CA GLU A 226 13.54 8.59 -2.74
C GLU A 226 13.92 7.23 -3.32
N ALA A 227 14.32 6.29 -2.46
CA ALA A 227 14.69 4.94 -2.88
C ALA A 227 13.46 4.12 -3.35
N VAL A 228 12.26 4.46 -2.86
CA VAL A 228 10.99 3.93 -3.38
C VAL A 228 10.75 4.44 -4.80
N ALA A 229 10.97 5.73 -5.07
CA ALA A 229 10.83 6.31 -6.40
C ALA A 229 11.82 5.68 -7.39
N ASP A 230 13.11 5.58 -7.04
CA ASP A 230 14.15 4.96 -7.87
C ASP A 230 13.79 3.52 -8.26
N LEU A 231 13.26 2.75 -7.30
CA LEU A 231 12.87 1.38 -7.55
C LEU A 231 11.60 1.30 -8.40
N LEU A 232 10.62 2.16 -8.18
CA LEU A 232 9.42 2.24 -9.02
C LEU A 232 9.73 2.66 -10.46
N GLU A 233 10.73 3.53 -10.67
CA GLU A 233 11.24 3.85 -12.01
C GLU A 233 11.78 2.62 -12.74
N LEU A 234 12.54 1.78 -12.03
CA LEU A 234 12.99 0.50 -12.57
C LEU A 234 11.81 -0.44 -12.83
N MET A 235 10.81 -0.47 -11.96
CA MET A 235 9.63 -1.33 -12.12
C MET A 235 8.78 -0.94 -13.32
N VAL A 236 8.53 0.36 -13.56
CA VAL A 236 7.79 0.81 -14.76
C VAL A 236 8.61 0.61 -16.04
N LEU A 237 9.94 0.67 -15.98
CA LEU A 237 10.79 0.35 -17.13
C LEU A 237 10.70 -1.14 -17.51
N ARG A 238 10.59 -2.03 -16.52
CA ARG A 238 10.50 -3.48 -16.72
C ARG A 238 9.09 -3.96 -17.03
N HIS A 239 8.08 -3.33 -16.44
CA HIS A 239 6.66 -3.68 -16.52
C HIS A 239 5.83 -2.44 -16.91
N PRO A 240 6.02 -1.91 -18.13
CA PRO A 240 5.37 -0.66 -18.56
C PRO A 240 3.84 -0.78 -18.68
N ASP A 241 3.30 -1.99 -18.76
CA ASP A 241 1.87 -2.30 -18.79
C ASP A 241 1.21 -2.28 -17.39
N SER A 242 1.99 -2.21 -16.31
CA SER A 242 1.48 -2.19 -14.94
C SER A 242 1.00 -0.80 -14.52
N ALA A 243 -0.30 -0.52 -14.67
CA ALA A 243 -0.92 0.71 -14.17
C ALA A 243 -0.65 0.96 -12.67
N GLN A 244 -0.57 -0.13 -11.89
CA GLN A 244 -0.28 -0.06 -10.46
C GLN A 244 1.11 0.54 -10.16
N TYR A 245 2.14 0.24 -10.96
CA TYR A 245 3.47 0.83 -10.74
C TYR A 245 3.51 2.30 -11.15
N TRP A 246 2.88 2.67 -12.26
CA TRP A 246 2.74 4.08 -12.65
C TRP A 246 2.01 4.91 -11.59
N GLN A 247 0.91 4.38 -11.05
CA GLN A 247 0.14 5.06 -10.01
C GLN A 247 0.95 5.22 -8.72
N GLN A 248 1.67 4.18 -8.30
CA GLN A 248 2.55 4.26 -7.13
C GLN A 248 3.70 5.25 -7.34
N LEU A 249 4.28 5.30 -8.54
CA LEU A 249 5.37 6.22 -8.86
C LEU A 249 4.92 7.69 -8.79
N ALA A 250 3.81 8.01 -9.45
CA ALA A 250 3.22 9.35 -9.39
C ALA A 250 2.86 9.77 -7.95
N SER A 251 2.28 8.84 -7.19
CA SER A 251 1.95 9.05 -5.77
C SER A 251 3.19 9.25 -4.89
N THR A 252 4.28 8.54 -5.18
CA THR A 252 5.56 8.69 -4.47
C THR A 252 6.16 10.07 -4.73
N TYR A 253 6.09 10.57 -5.96
CA TYR A 253 6.53 11.94 -6.26
C TYR A 253 5.66 13.01 -5.59
N PHE A 254 4.35 12.81 -5.47
CA PHE A 254 3.52 13.73 -4.68
C PHE A 254 3.91 13.75 -3.20
N ALA A 255 4.19 12.58 -2.61
CA ALA A 255 4.66 12.50 -1.23
C ALA A 255 6.01 13.20 -1.04
N LEU A 256 6.96 12.98 -1.96
CA LEU A 256 8.24 13.68 -1.97
C LEU A 256 8.05 15.20 -2.07
N ALA A 257 7.22 15.69 -2.99
CA ALA A 257 6.92 17.11 -3.12
C ALA A 257 6.38 17.71 -1.81
N ALA A 258 5.52 16.99 -1.08
CA ALA A 258 4.94 17.45 0.18
C ALA A 258 5.95 17.52 1.35
N GLU A 259 7.03 16.73 1.31
CA GLU A 259 8.10 16.77 2.32
C GLU A 259 9.14 17.87 2.05
N MET A 260 9.21 18.38 0.82
CA MET A 260 10.17 19.41 0.44
C MET A 260 9.76 20.79 0.94
N LYS A 261 10.76 21.55 1.39
CA LYS A 261 10.59 22.96 1.76
C LYS A 261 11.06 23.91 0.67
N ASP A 262 12.02 23.48 -0.15
CA ASP A 262 12.54 24.25 -1.27
C ASP A 262 11.52 24.23 -2.42
N PRO A 263 10.98 25.39 -2.85
CA PRO A 263 10.06 25.47 -3.97
C PRO A 263 10.59 24.85 -5.27
N GLN A 264 11.92 24.85 -5.49
CA GLN A 264 12.51 24.24 -6.68
C GLN A 264 12.40 22.72 -6.64
N GLU A 265 12.62 22.09 -5.48
CA GLU A 265 12.46 20.65 -5.31
C GLU A 265 10.99 20.24 -5.34
N VAL A 266 10.09 21.05 -4.77
CA VAL A 266 8.63 20.86 -4.90
C VAL A 266 8.23 20.83 -6.38
N ALA A 267 8.66 21.84 -7.15
CA ALA A 267 8.38 21.91 -8.58
C ALA A 267 9.01 20.74 -9.35
N ARG A 268 10.24 20.33 -9.00
CA ARG A 268 10.93 19.17 -9.61
C ARG A 268 10.12 17.89 -9.41
N TYR A 269 9.61 17.62 -8.22
CA TYR A 269 8.80 16.41 -7.97
C TYR A 269 7.41 16.47 -8.61
N HIS A 270 6.75 17.64 -8.64
CA HIS A 270 5.52 17.81 -9.41
C HIS A 270 5.75 17.56 -10.91
N LEU A 271 6.86 18.05 -11.47
CA LEU A 271 7.23 17.77 -12.86
C LEU A 271 7.45 16.28 -13.10
N ARG A 272 8.14 15.57 -12.19
CA ARG A 272 8.31 14.11 -12.30
C ARG A 272 6.97 13.37 -12.24
N SER A 273 6.05 13.81 -11.37
CA SER A 273 4.69 13.26 -11.31
C SER A 273 3.93 13.48 -12.62
N LEU A 274 3.99 14.70 -13.18
CA LEU A 274 3.37 15.03 -14.48
C LEU A 274 3.89 14.12 -15.59
N LEU A 275 5.22 14.01 -15.73
CA LEU A 275 5.85 13.15 -16.74
C LEU A 275 5.50 11.67 -16.55
N THR A 276 5.26 11.23 -15.31
CA THR A 276 4.84 9.87 -14.99
C THR A 276 3.43 9.60 -15.53
N PHE A 277 2.48 10.52 -15.28
CA PHE A 277 1.15 10.40 -15.86
C PHE A 277 1.18 10.45 -17.38
N GLU A 278 1.85 11.43 -17.99
CA GLU A 278 1.89 11.57 -19.44
C GLU A 278 2.42 10.32 -20.14
N ARG A 279 3.51 9.72 -19.63
CA ARG A 279 4.05 8.46 -20.15
C ARG A 279 3.11 7.28 -19.96
N ALA A 280 2.45 7.19 -18.80
CA ALA A 280 1.45 6.14 -18.59
C ALA A 280 0.26 6.28 -19.56
N GLN A 281 -0.17 7.52 -19.83
CA GLN A 281 -1.26 7.85 -20.74
C GLN A 281 -0.92 7.53 -22.20
N GLU A 282 0.32 7.75 -22.63
CA GLU A 282 0.83 7.30 -23.93
C GLU A 282 0.73 5.78 -24.13
N LEU A 283 0.78 5.02 -23.03
CA LEU A 283 0.60 3.56 -23.01
C LEU A 283 -0.88 3.13 -22.86
N GLY A 284 -1.82 4.08 -22.85
CA GLY A 284 -3.24 3.80 -22.64
C GLY A 284 -3.63 3.58 -21.17
N LEU A 285 -2.72 3.81 -20.22
CA LEU A 285 -2.94 3.66 -18.77
C LEU A 285 -3.28 5.02 -18.12
N LEU A 286 -3.90 5.00 -16.93
CA LEU A 286 -4.19 6.21 -16.15
C LEU A 286 -4.94 7.33 -16.92
N ASN A 287 -5.97 6.93 -17.67
CA ASN A 287 -6.77 7.82 -18.53
C ASN A 287 -8.19 8.10 -17.99
N SER A 288 -8.50 7.75 -16.74
CA SER A 288 -9.80 8.05 -16.14
C SER A 288 -9.98 9.57 -15.95
N PRO A 289 -11.23 10.05 -15.78
CA PRO A 289 -11.48 11.47 -15.51
C PRO A 289 -10.68 12.03 -14.33
N ARG A 290 -10.47 11.22 -13.29
CA ARG A 290 -9.67 11.59 -12.12
C ARG A 290 -8.19 11.78 -12.46
N GLU A 291 -7.63 10.90 -13.28
CA GLU A 291 -6.21 10.98 -13.67
C GLU A 291 -5.97 12.11 -14.66
N ASN A 292 -6.88 12.31 -15.62
CA ASN A 292 -6.82 13.47 -16.53
C ASN A 292 -6.90 14.79 -15.76
N PHE A 293 -7.78 14.87 -14.76
CA PHE A 293 -7.82 16.03 -13.87
C PHE A 293 -6.54 16.21 -13.05
N SER A 294 -5.88 15.11 -12.63
CA SER A 294 -4.60 15.17 -11.92
C SER A 294 -3.50 15.78 -12.79
N VAL A 295 -3.49 15.49 -14.09
CA VAL A 295 -2.59 16.13 -15.07
C VAL A 295 -2.87 17.64 -15.18
N VAL A 296 -4.15 18.03 -15.28
CA VAL A 296 -4.54 19.46 -15.29
C VAL A 296 -4.08 20.16 -14.01
N ALA A 297 -4.33 19.58 -12.85
CA ALA A 297 -3.93 20.14 -11.57
C ALA A 297 -2.41 20.32 -11.47
N LEU A 298 -1.63 19.32 -11.90
CA LEU A 298 -0.17 19.42 -11.95
C LEU A 298 0.32 20.52 -12.89
N LEU A 299 -0.28 20.67 -14.07
CA LEU A 299 0.05 21.75 -15.00
C LEU A 299 -0.23 23.12 -14.39
N LEU A 300 -1.34 23.28 -13.68
CA LEU A 300 -1.66 24.53 -12.96
C LEU A 300 -0.67 24.80 -11.83
N THR A 301 -0.32 23.79 -11.03
CA THR A 301 0.70 23.91 -9.97
C THR A 301 2.08 24.30 -10.52
N LEU A 302 2.41 23.85 -11.73
CA LEU A 302 3.65 24.19 -12.44
C LEU A 302 3.53 25.47 -13.28
N GLU A 303 2.43 26.23 -13.13
CA GLU A 303 2.15 27.48 -13.84
C GLU A 303 2.14 27.33 -15.38
N GLN A 304 1.90 26.12 -15.88
CA GLN A 304 1.78 25.79 -17.30
C GLN A 304 0.35 26.06 -17.81
N TYR A 305 -0.15 27.27 -17.58
CA TYR A 305 -1.56 27.62 -17.77
C TYR A 305 -2.07 27.33 -19.18
N ASN A 306 -1.28 27.63 -20.22
CA ASN A 306 -1.67 27.38 -21.61
C ASN A 306 -1.93 25.88 -21.90
N ARG A 307 -1.13 24.98 -21.32
CA ARG A 307 -1.32 23.53 -21.46
C ARG A 307 -2.50 23.06 -20.63
N ALA A 308 -2.63 23.59 -19.41
CA ALA A 308 -3.73 23.26 -18.51
C ALA A 308 -5.09 23.61 -19.12
N VAL A 309 -5.27 24.84 -19.62
CA VAL A 309 -6.55 25.26 -20.21
C VAL A 309 -6.90 24.46 -21.45
N ALA A 310 -5.93 24.15 -22.31
CA ALA A 310 -6.16 23.35 -23.51
C ALA A 310 -6.61 21.92 -23.16
N LEU A 311 -5.99 21.30 -22.16
CA LEU A 311 -6.36 19.96 -21.70
C LEU A 311 -7.72 19.96 -20.97
N LEU A 312 -7.96 20.95 -20.12
CA LEU A 312 -9.18 21.07 -19.35
C LEU A 312 -10.40 21.35 -20.24
N GLU A 313 -10.29 22.28 -21.19
CA GLU A 313 -11.34 22.57 -22.17
C GLU A 313 -11.67 21.34 -23.01
N LYS A 314 -10.66 20.73 -23.64
CA LYS A 314 -10.85 19.50 -24.44
C LYS A 314 -11.46 18.38 -23.60
N GLY A 315 -11.05 18.25 -22.34
CA GLY A 315 -11.54 17.21 -21.45
C GLY A 315 -12.99 17.39 -21.03
N LEU A 316 -13.41 18.63 -20.77
CA LEU A 316 -14.80 18.97 -20.47
C LEU A 316 -15.71 18.77 -21.68
N GLU A 317 -15.26 19.14 -22.88
CA GLU A 317 -16.03 18.95 -24.13
C GLU A 317 -16.08 17.48 -24.57
N GLY A 318 -14.96 16.77 -24.44
CA GLY A 318 -14.81 15.38 -24.87
C GLY A 318 -15.23 14.33 -23.82
N GLY A 319 -15.60 14.75 -22.61
CA GLY A 319 -15.99 13.88 -21.51
C GLY A 319 -14.85 13.10 -20.84
N SER A 320 -13.58 13.43 -21.16
CA SER A 320 -12.42 12.83 -20.48
C SER A 320 -12.10 13.51 -19.15
N ILE A 321 -12.78 14.62 -18.81
CA ILE A 321 -12.84 15.24 -17.49
C ILE A 321 -14.32 15.35 -17.11
N GLU A 322 -14.63 15.17 -15.83
CA GLU A 322 -16.01 15.21 -15.35
C GLU A 322 -16.64 16.59 -15.60
N ASN A 323 -17.84 16.61 -16.20
CA ASN A 323 -18.57 17.84 -16.48
C ASN A 323 -19.26 18.33 -15.19
N THR A 324 -18.58 19.19 -14.43
CA THR A 324 -19.07 19.72 -13.15
C THR A 324 -18.84 21.23 -13.07
N ARG A 325 -19.69 21.94 -12.31
CA ARG A 325 -19.51 23.37 -12.03
C ARG A 325 -18.07 23.72 -11.61
N PRO A 326 -17.48 23.06 -10.59
CA PRO A 326 -16.12 23.39 -10.15
C PRO A 326 -15.06 23.29 -11.26
N ASN A 327 -15.22 22.35 -12.20
CA ASN A 327 -14.26 22.19 -13.30
C ASN A 327 -14.39 23.31 -14.35
N TRP A 328 -15.60 23.82 -14.59
CA TRP A 328 -15.80 24.99 -15.46
C TRP A 328 -15.30 26.29 -14.82
N GLU A 329 -15.53 26.46 -13.52
CA GLU A 329 -14.97 27.59 -12.77
C GLU A 329 -13.44 27.53 -12.77
N LEU A 330 -12.86 26.33 -12.62
CA LEU A 330 -11.42 26.12 -12.77
C LEU A 330 -10.94 26.51 -14.18
N LEU A 331 -11.67 26.15 -15.23
CA LEU A 331 -11.32 26.52 -16.61
C LEU A 331 -11.30 28.04 -16.78
N SER A 332 -12.35 28.73 -16.33
CA SER A 332 -12.42 30.19 -16.38
C SER A 332 -11.30 30.86 -15.60
N ASN A 333 -11.05 30.41 -14.37
CA ASN A 333 -9.96 30.93 -13.55
C ASN A 333 -8.60 30.67 -14.20
N SER A 334 -8.41 29.50 -14.83
CA SER A 334 -7.18 29.15 -15.54
C SER A 334 -6.96 30.03 -16.78
N TYR A 335 -8.02 30.40 -17.50
CA TYR A 335 -7.92 31.39 -18.58
C TYR A 335 -7.53 32.78 -18.07
N GLN A 336 -8.04 33.22 -16.91
CA GLN A 336 -7.61 34.48 -16.31
C GLN A 336 -6.11 34.45 -15.95
N GLN A 337 -5.62 33.34 -15.38
CA GLN A 337 -4.18 33.17 -15.12
C GLN A 337 -3.34 33.14 -16.41
N ALA A 338 -3.93 32.71 -17.52
CA ALA A 338 -3.30 32.73 -18.84
C ALA A 338 -3.47 34.07 -19.59
N HIS A 339 -4.03 35.11 -18.97
CA HIS A 339 -4.36 36.40 -19.60
C HIS A 339 -5.25 36.27 -20.84
N GLN A 340 -6.28 35.43 -20.75
CA GLN A 340 -7.25 35.12 -21.80
C GLN A 340 -8.67 35.43 -21.33
N GLU A 341 -8.94 36.69 -20.99
CA GLU A 341 -10.16 37.15 -20.34
C GLU A 341 -11.42 36.83 -21.16
N THR A 342 -11.38 37.04 -22.48
CA THR A 342 -12.51 36.71 -23.37
C THR A 342 -12.85 35.22 -23.34
N ARG A 343 -11.85 34.35 -23.21
CA ARG A 343 -12.08 32.90 -23.10
C ARG A 343 -12.55 32.50 -21.70
N ALA A 344 -12.14 33.22 -20.66
CA ALA A 344 -12.67 33.02 -19.31
C ALA A 344 -14.18 33.30 -19.25
N VAL A 345 -14.63 34.37 -19.91
CA VAL A 345 -16.06 34.71 -20.06
C VAL A 345 -16.79 33.64 -20.85
N ASP A 346 -16.24 33.21 -21.98
CA ASP A 346 -16.83 32.15 -22.81
C ASP A 346 -16.95 30.81 -22.07
N ALA A 347 -15.95 30.43 -21.27
CA ALA A 347 -15.99 29.23 -20.45
C ALA A 347 -17.14 29.25 -19.44
N LEU A 348 -17.34 30.37 -18.73
CA LEU A 348 -18.46 30.51 -17.80
C LEU A 348 -19.81 30.58 -18.52
N ARG A 349 -19.88 31.19 -19.70
CA ARG A 349 -21.09 31.18 -20.53
C ARG A 349 -21.47 29.75 -20.93
N ARG A 350 -20.52 28.95 -21.44
CA ARG A 350 -20.74 27.53 -21.74
C ARG A 350 -21.14 26.74 -20.50
N ALA A 351 -20.55 27.04 -19.34
CA ALA A 351 -20.94 26.44 -18.07
C ALA A 351 -22.41 26.73 -17.73
N VAL A 352 -22.85 27.99 -17.86
CA VAL A 352 -24.27 28.37 -17.67
C VAL A 352 -25.19 27.64 -18.65
N GLU A 353 -24.77 27.43 -19.89
CA GLU A 353 -25.54 26.64 -20.87
C GLU A 353 -25.70 25.17 -20.44
N HIS A 354 -24.65 24.57 -19.87
CA HIS A 354 -24.69 23.21 -19.32
C HIS A 354 -25.49 23.11 -18.01
N PHE A 355 -25.46 24.15 -17.19
CA PHE A 355 -26.09 24.20 -15.87
C PHE A 355 -26.98 25.44 -15.73
N PRO A 356 -28.09 25.53 -16.49
CA PRO A 356 -28.88 26.76 -16.60
C PRO A 356 -29.55 27.19 -15.29
N GLN A 357 -29.71 26.27 -14.34
CA GLN A 357 -30.29 26.55 -13.02
C GLN A 357 -29.26 26.87 -11.94
N ASP A 358 -27.95 26.81 -12.25
CA ASP A 358 -26.92 27.06 -11.27
C ASP A 358 -26.71 28.57 -11.08
N ALA A 359 -27.17 29.08 -9.94
CA ALA A 359 -27.03 30.49 -9.57
C ALA A 359 -25.56 30.91 -9.37
N GLN A 360 -24.71 29.98 -8.96
CA GLN A 360 -23.31 30.27 -8.65
C GLN A 360 -22.52 30.58 -9.92
N LEU A 361 -22.83 29.94 -11.04
CA LEU A 361 -22.19 30.23 -12.33
C LEU A 361 -22.53 31.63 -12.87
N GLU A 362 -23.78 32.08 -12.72
CA GLU A 362 -24.18 33.45 -13.07
C GLU A 362 -23.47 34.47 -12.17
N PHE A 363 -23.31 34.15 -10.88
CA PHE A 363 -22.55 34.98 -9.95
C PHE A 363 -21.08 35.07 -10.34
N SER A 364 -20.43 33.94 -10.63
CA SER A 364 -19.04 33.88 -11.09
C SER A 364 -18.86 34.68 -12.40
N LEU A 365 -19.82 34.59 -13.33
CA LEU A 365 -19.82 35.35 -14.58
C LEU A 365 -19.98 36.87 -14.32
N ALA A 366 -20.84 37.26 -13.38
CA ALA A 366 -21.00 38.65 -12.97
C ALA A 366 -19.70 39.23 -12.38
N GLN A 367 -19.01 38.47 -11.52
CA GLN A 367 -17.73 38.88 -10.95
C GLN A 367 -16.66 39.08 -12.02
N LEU A 368 -16.63 38.21 -13.02
CA LEU A 368 -15.69 38.33 -14.13
C LEU A 368 -16.01 39.55 -15.02
N HIS A 369 -17.26 39.78 -15.39
CA HIS A 369 -17.62 40.99 -16.13
C HIS A 369 -17.27 42.28 -15.35
N TYR A 370 -17.48 42.27 -14.04
CA TYR A 370 -17.11 43.41 -13.20
C TYR A 370 -15.60 43.65 -13.18
N SER A 371 -14.78 42.60 -13.07
CA SER A 371 -13.32 42.75 -13.11
C SER A 371 -12.78 43.26 -14.45
N LEU A 372 -13.54 43.03 -15.53
CA LEU A 372 -13.26 43.56 -16.87
C LEU A 372 -13.81 44.97 -17.10
N GLY A 373 -14.48 45.57 -16.11
CA GLY A 373 -15.09 46.90 -16.21
C GLY A 373 -16.41 46.92 -17.00
N GLU A 374 -16.98 45.76 -17.31
CA GLU A 374 -18.26 45.60 -18.02
C GLU A 374 -19.43 45.68 -17.02
N ILE A 375 -19.52 46.81 -16.32
CA ILE A 375 -20.37 47.00 -15.13
C ILE A 375 -21.86 46.73 -15.43
N GLY A 376 -22.35 47.08 -16.62
CA GLY A 376 -23.73 46.83 -17.02
C GLY A 376 -24.07 45.34 -17.21
N GLU A 377 -23.14 44.57 -17.78
CA GLU A 377 -23.31 43.12 -17.94
C GLU A 377 -23.18 42.43 -16.59
N ALA A 378 -22.20 42.83 -15.77
CA ALA A 378 -22.03 42.34 -14.40
C ALA A 378 -23.33 42.49 -13.58
N ARG A 379 -23.98 43.65 -13.65
CA ARG A 379 -25.29 43.90 -13.02
C ARG A 379 -26.34 42.89 -13.47
N THR A 380 -26.48 42.71 -14.79
CA THR A 380 -27.50 41.84 -15.40
C THR A 380 -27.32 40.38 -14.99
N ARG A 381 -26.07 39.91 -14.99
CA ARG A 381 -25.72 38.54 -14.54
C ARG A 381 -25.95 38.35 -13.06
N LEU A 382 -25.61 39.34 -12.23
CA LEU A 382 -25.81 39.27 -10.79
C LEU A 382 -27.30 39.28 -10.40
N GLU A 383 -28.13 40.06 -11.09
CA GLU A 383 -29.59 40.00 -10.95
C GLU A 383 -30.13 38.61 -11.33
N THR A 384 -29.61 38.04 -12.41
CA THR A 384 -29.97 36.68 -12.85
C THR A 384 -29.59 35.63 -11.79
N ALA A 385 -28.38 35.74 -11.21
CA ALA A 385 -27.94 34.87 -10.12
C ALA A 385 -28.86 34.96 -8.90
N LEU A 386 -29.25 36.17 -8.49
CA LEU A 386 -30.16 36.39 -7.34
C LEU A 386 -31.59 35.93 -7.59
N GLY A 387 -32.00 35.81 -8.86
CA GLY A 387 -33.30 35.26 -9.26
C GLY A 387 -33.36 33.72 -9.27
N LYS A 388 -32.23 33.03 -9.13
CA LYS A 388 -32.14 31.56 -9.10
C LYS A 388 -31.98 31.04 -7.66
N GLU A 389 -32.37 29.79 -7.44
CA GLU A 389 -32.16 29.11 -6.15
C GLU A 389 -30.72 28.57 -6.03
N GLY A 390 -30.28 28.29 -4.81
CA GLY A 390 -28.99 27.61 -4.56
C GLY A 390 -27.75 28.51 -4.60
N LEU A 391 -27.90 29.84 -4.63
CA LEU A 391 -26.79 30.77 -4.49
C LEU A 391 -26.19 30.67 -3.08
N GLU A 392 -24.87 30.43 -2.98
CA GLU A 392 -24.22 30.09 -1.70
C GLU A 392 -24.18 31.26 -0.71
N LYS A 393 -24.01 32.49 -1.21
CA LYS A 393 -23.90 33.72 -0.39
C LYS A 393 -24.81 34.82 -0.93
N PRO A 394 -26.13 34.68 -0.75
CA PRO A 394 -27.11 35.57 -1.37
C PRO A 394 -27.13 36.97 -0.72
N GLY A 395 -26.74 37.11 0.54
CA GLY A 395 -26.55 38.43 1.17
C GLY A 395 -25.33 39.16 0.60
N GLN A 396 -24.21 38.46 0.44
CA GLN A 396 -23.01 39.03 -0.18
C GLN A 396 -23.25 39.42 -1.64
N ALA A 397 -24.01 38.61 -2.40
CA ALA A 397 -24.37 38.92 -3.78
C ALA A 397 -25.29 40.16 -3.89
N ARG A 398 -26.28 40.32 -3.00
CA ARG A 398 -27.11 41.54 -2.95
C ARG A 398 -26.29 42.77 -2.59
N LEU A 399 -25.36 42.64 -1.65
CA LEU A 399 -24.46 43.73 -1.31
C LEU A 399 -23.58 44.11 -2.51
N PHE A 400 -23.09 43.13 -3.26
CA PHE A 400 -22.34 43.38 -4.48
C PHE A 400 -23.19 44.08 -5.56
N LEU A 401 -24.46 43.70 -5.71
CA LEU A 401 -25.38 44.37 -6.63
C LEU A 401 -25.66 45.82 -6.20
N ALA A 402 -25.77 46.07 -4.90
CA ALA A 402 -25.89 47.42 -4.36
C ALA A 402 -24.67 48.29 -4.68
N TYR A 403 -23.45 47.73 -4.60
CA TYR A 403 -22.23 48.44 -5.01
C TYR A 403 -22.24 48.77 -6.50
N ILE A 404 -22.59 47.80 -7.35
CA ILE A 404 -22.70 48.02 -8.80
C ILE A 404 -23.74 49.10 -9.12
N ASP A 405 -24.92 49.06 -8.49
CA ASP A 405 -25.95 50.08 -8.69
C ASP A 405 -25.51 51.46 -8.18
N TYR A 406 -24.75 51.53 -7.09
CA TYR A 406 -24.17 52.79 -6.62
C TYR A 406 -23.15 53.37 -7.62
N GLU A 407 -22.27 52.55 -8.19
CA GLU A 407 -21.31 52.96 -9.23
C GLU A 407 -22.00 53.45 -10.50
N LEU A 408 -23.12 52.82 -10.88
CA LEU A 408 -23.98 53.23 -11.99
C LEU A 408 -24.88 54.44 -11.66
N GLN A 409 -24.74 55.03 -10.47
CA GLN A 409 -25.56 56.14 -9.95
C GLN A 409 -27.06 55.83 -9.86
N ARG A 410 -27.41 54.56 -9.75
CA ARG A 410 -28.76 54.03 -9.52
C ARG A 410 -29.01 53.94 -8.03
N PHE A 411 -29.00 55.10 -7.38
CA PHE A 411 -28.93 55.18 -5.92
C PHE A 411 -30.16 54.59 -5.24
N GLU A 412 -31.34 54.73 -5.84
CA GLU A 412 -32.59 54.17 -5.32
C GLU A 412 -32.55 52.62 -5.32
N GLU A 413 -32.06 52.00 -6.39
CA GLU A 413 -31.85 50.55 -6.44
C GLU A 413 -30.72 50.10 -5.52
N ALA A 414 -29.64 50.87 -5.43
CA ALA A 414 -28.55 50.60 -4.50
C ALA A 414 -29.03 50.58 -3.04
N GLU A 415 -29.90 51.52 -2.63
CA GLU A 415 -30.46 51.54 -1.28
C GLU A 415 -31.34 50.31 -1.03
N LYS A 416 -32.18 49.94 -2.00
CA LYS A 416 -33.02 48.74 -1.93
C LYS A 416 -32.16 47.50 -1.70
N TRP A 417 -31.17 47.26 -2.55
CA TRP A 417 -30.34 46.05 -2.47
C TRP A 417 -29.48 46.01 -1.21
N ALA A 418 -28.97 47.16 -0.74
CA ALA A 418 -28.25 47.23 0.54
C ALA A 418 -29.18 46.91 1.73
N GLY A 419 -30.43 47.36 1.69
CA GLY A 419 -31.45 47.01 2.67
C GLY A 419 -31.79 45.52 2.68
N GLU A 420 -31.97 44.92 1.49
CA GLU A 420 -32.17 43.47 1.39
C GLU A 420 -30.95 42.69 1.87
N ALA A 421 -29.73 43.10 1.50
CA ALA A 421 -28.50 42.48 1.98
C ALA A 421 -28.39 42.50 3.52
N ALA A 422 -28.85 43.58 4.17
CA ALA A 422 -28.86 43.71 5.63
C ALA A 422 -29.70 42.64 6.34
N ALA A 423 -30.69 42.06 5.65
CA ALA A 423 -31.54 41.01 6.19
C ALA A 423 -30.90 39.62 6.13
N HIS A 424 -29.73 39.49 5.49
CA HIS A 424 -29.02 38.22 5.32
C HIS A 424 -27.81 38.09 6.26
N PRO A 425 -27.62 36.92 6.91
CA PRO A 425 -26.54 36.72 7.88
C PRO A 425 -25.14 36.63 7.25
N ASP A 426 -25.04 36.30 5.96
CA ASP A 426 -23.78 36.20 5.23
C ASP A 426 -23.27 37.57 4.73
N ALA A 427 -24.09 38.62 4.79
CA ALA A 427 -23.66 39.97 4.49
C ALA A 427 -22.94 40.60 5.70
N LYS A 428 -21.75 41.16 5.48
CA LYS A 428 -20.99 41.84 6.53
C LYS A 428 -21.71 43.12 6.98
N PRO A 429 -22.14 43.24 8.26
CA PRO A 429 -22.94 44.38 8.71
C PRO A 429 -22.22 45.73 8.57
N GLU A 430 -20.89 45.75 8.67
CA GLU A 430 -20.09 46.96 8.50
C GLU A 430 -20.10 47.47 7.06
N ASP A 431 -19.93 46.57 6.09
CA ASP A 431 -19.94 46.91 4.66
C ASP A 431 -21.32 47.41 4.24
N VAL A 432 -22.38 46.73 4.70
CA VAL A 432 -23.78 47.15 4.50
C VAL A 432 -23.99 48.56 5.07
N ARG A 433 -23.63 48.82 6.32
CA ARG A 433 -23.79 50.15 6.94
C ARG A 433 -23.03 51.24 6.18
N ARG A 434 -21.81 50.94 5.74
CA ARG A 434 -20.96 51.89 5.01
C ARG A 434 -21.58 52.24 3.66
N LEU A 435 -22.01 51.25 2.89
CA LEU A 435 -22.64 51.47 1.59
C LEU A 435 -23.98 52.20 1.73
N THR A 436 -24.85 51.78 2.65
CA THR A 436 -26.16 52.44 2.88
C THR A 436 -26.00 53.91 3.23
N ARG A 437 -24.98 54.28 4.02
CA ARG A 437 -24.67 55.69 4.30
C ARG A 437 -24.27 56.44 3.03
N ALA A 438 -23.31 55.90 2.26
CA ALA A 438 -22.84 56.53 1.03
C ALA A 438 -23.98 56.74 0.00
N VAL A 439 -24.85 55.73 -0.15
CA VAL A 439 -26.03 55.81 -1.03
C VAL A 439 -26.98 56.91 -0.58
N ARG A 440 -27.30 56.99 0.72
CA ARG A 440 -28.21 58.02 1.27
C ARG A 440 -27.65 59.43 1.14
N ASP A 441 -26.34 59.60 1.37
CA ASP A 441 -25.67 60.88 1.20
C ASP A 441 -25.74 61.33 -0.27
N ALA A 442 -25.55 60.40 -1.22
CA ALA A 442 -25.69 60.68 -2.66
C ALA A 442 -27.12 61.05 -3.08
N ILE A 443 -28.13 60.37 -2.52
CA ILE A 443 -29.56 60.71 -2.74
C ILE A 443 -29.86 62.11 -2.17
N ALA A 444 -29.42 62.40 -0.95
CA ALA A 444 -29.62 63.69 -0.31
C ALA A 444 -29.00 64.84 -1.13
N ALA A 445 -27.74 64.67 -1.57
CA ALA A 445 -27.03 65.61 -2.42
C ALA A 445 -27.76 65.87 -3.75
N ARG A 446 -28.29 64.83 -4.40
CA ARG A 446 -29.08 64.96 -5.64
C ARG A 446 -30.41 65.68 -5.42
N SER A 447 -31.03 65.50 -4.25
CA SER A 447 -32.34 66.08 -3.91
C SER A 447 -32.30 67.54 -3.43
N GLY A 448 -31.10 68.14 -3.29
CA GLY A 448 -30.93 69.52 -2.81
C GLY A 448 -31.30 69.74 -1.35
N LYS A 449 -31.52 68.67 -0.58
CA LYS A 449 -31.76 68.71 0.87
C LYS A 449 -30.43 68.43 1.57
N SER A 450 -29.61 69.46 1.78
CA SER A 450 -28.45 69.39 2.68
C SER A 450 -28.88 69.60 4.13
#